data_AF-A0A8T2R6Q8-F1
#
_entry.id   AF-A0A8T2R6Q8-F1
#
_cell.length_a   1.000
_cell.length_b   1.000
_cell.length_c   1.000
_cell.angle_alpha   90.00
_cell.angle_beta   90.00
_cell.angle_gamma   90.00
#
_symmetry.space_group_name_H-M   'P 1'
#
loop_
_entity.id
_entity.type
_entity.pdbx_description
1 polymer ?
#
loop_
_entity_poly.entity_id
_entity_poly.type
_entity_poly.pdbx_seq_one_letter_code
_entity_poly.pdbx_strand_id
1 'polypeptide(L)'
;MVSAHYMAPEAWEPLRKSALNIFGDDRVGISPESDVWSFGCFMVEMCTGAIPWAGLTVDEIYKAIVKGRRQPPQYAGVVGAGMPRELWKMIGECLQFKP
;
A
#
# COMPACT_ATOMS: atom_id res chain seq x y z
N MET A 1 -15.09 -1.63 -3.37
CA MET A 1 -14.28 -1.16 -2.22
C MET A 1 -12.89 -1.72 -2.41
N VAL A 2 -11.85 -0.88 -2.52
CA VAL A 2 -10.46 -1.35 -2.64
C VAL A 2 -10.06 -1.99 -1.31
N SER A 3 -9.41 -3.15 -1.37
CA SER A 3 -8.94 -3.85 -0.17
C SER A 3 -7.86 -3.01 0.54
N ALA A 4 -7.95 -2.87 1.86
CA ALA A 4 -7.02 -2.12 2.70
C ALA A 4 -5.54 -2.54 2.51
N HIS A 5 -5.31 -3.80 2.12
CA HIS A 5 -3.98 -4.36 1.93
C HIS A 5 -3.18 -3.69 0.80
N TYR A 6 -3.83 -3.06 -0.16
CA TYR A 6 -3.18 -2.43 -1.33
C TYR A 6 -3.35 -0.91 -1.35
N MET A 7 -3.96 -0.34 -0.31
CA MET A 7 -4.38 1.07 -0.32
C MET A 7 -3.22 2.02 -0.04
N ALA A 8 -3.01 2.97 -0.95
CA ALA A 8 -1.97 4.00 -0.85
C ALA A 8 -2.23 4.99 0.30
N PRO A 9 -1.19 5.62 0.89
CA PRO A 9 -1.32 6.51 2.05
C PRO A 9 -2.39 7.61 1.91
N GLU A 10 -2.47 8.24 0.74
CA GLU A 10 -3.40 9.32 0.40
C GLU A 10 -4.85 8.84 0.24
N ALA A 11 -5.07 7.57 -0.08
CA ALA A 11 -6.40 6.98 -0.22
C ALA A 11 -7.09 6.71 1.14
N TRP A 12 -6.35 6.82 2.26
CA TRP A 12 -6.90 6.64 3.61
C TRP A 12 -7.61 7.89 4.16
N GLU A 13 -7.24 9.09 3.72
CA GLU A 13 -7.82 10.35 4.20
C GLU A 13 -9.31 10.55 3.83
N PRO A 14 -9.75 10.21 2.60
CA PRO A 14 -11.13 10.36 2.17
C PRO A 14 -12.09 9.40 2.89
N LEU A 15 -11.63 8.21 3.27
CA LEU A 15 -12.43 7.22 4.00
C LEU A 15 -12.90 7.71 5.37
N ARG A 16 -12.13 8.57 6.05
CA ARG A 16 -12.57 9.19 7.31
C ARG A 16 -13.58 10.31 7.10
N LYS A 17 -13.53 11.02 5.98
CA LYS A 17 -14.44 12.12 5.66
C LYS A 17 -15.76 11.62 5.04
N SER A 18 -15.73 10.56 4.22
CA SER A 18 -16.94 9.98 3.63
C SER A 18 -17.79 9.22 4.64
N ALA A 19 -17.16 8.62 5.67
CA ALA A 19 -17.87 8.07 6.83
C ALA A 19 -18.60 9.15 7.66
N LEU A 20 -18.31 10.44 7.43
CA LEU A 20 -18.86 11.54 8.22
C LEU A 20 -19.79 12.51 7.47
N ASN A 21 -19.81 12.66 6.13
CA ASN A 21 -20.83 13.49 5.42
C ASN A 21 -20.91 13.32 3.88
N ILE A 22 -22.01 12.73 3.39
CA ILE A 22 -23.01 13.13 2.35
C ILE A 22 -22.58 13.74 0.98
N PHE A 23 -21.43 14.37 0.76
CA PHE A 23 -21.05 14.87 -0.59
C PHE A 23 -19.51 14.92 -0.74
N GLY A 24 -18.90 13.94 -1.41
CA GLY A 24 -17.46 13.93 -1.65
C GLY A 24 -17.16 13.29 -3.00
N ASP A 25 -16.40 14.00 -3.84
CA ASP A 25 -15.93 13.54 -5.15
C ASP A 25 -15.32 12.13 -5.04
N ASP A 26 -15.90 11.16 -5.75
CA ASP A 26 -15.51 9.73 -5.70
C ASP A 26 -14.06 9.48 -6.19
N ARG A 27 -13.37 10.54 -6.61
CA ARG A 27 -11.99 10.53 -7.13
C ARG A 27 -10.93 10.85 -6.08
N VAL A 28 -11.31 11.31 -4.88
CA VAL A 28 -10.31 11.61 -3.86
C VAL A 28 -9.70 10.29 -3.36
N GLY A 29 -8.41 10.08 -3.65
CA GLY A 29 -7.69 8.84 -3.36
C GLY A 29 -7.47 7.91 -4.57
N ILE A 30 -7.87 8.32 -5.77
CA ILE A 30 -7.57 7.63 -7.03
C ILE A 30 -6.63 8.54 -7.83
N SER A 31 -5.32 8.23 -7.79
CA SER A 31 -4.31 8.88 -8.61
C SER A 31 -3.39 7.84 -9.26
N PRO A 32 -2.63 8.20 -10.32
CA PRO A 32 -1.63 7.30 -10.88
C PRO A 32 -0.63 6.79 -9.83
N GLU A 33 -0.28 7.62 -8.84
CA GLU A 33 0.59 7.25 -7.73
C GLU A 33 -0.06 6.18 -6.83
N SER A 34 -1.37 6.27 -6.59
CA SER A 34 -2.11 5.25 -5.84
C SER A 34 -2.14 3.90 -6.57
N ASP A 35 -2.24 3.93 -7.90
CA ASP A 35 -2.14 2.72 -8.74
C ASP A 35 -0.73 2.12 -8.69
N VAL A 36 0.31 2.95 -8.73
CA VAL A 36 1.71 2.52 -8.60
C VAL A 36 1.97 1.87 -7.23
N TRP A 37 1.46 2.46 -6.15
CA TRP A 37 1.55 1.84 -4.82
C TRP A 37 0.86 0.48 -4.78
N SER A 38 -0.36 0.40 -5.31
CA SER A 38 -1.14 -0.83 -5.37
C SER A 38 -0.41 -1.91 -6.18
N PHE A 39 0.25 -1.53 -7.28
CA PHE A 39 1.11 -2.41 -8.07
C PHE A 39 2.33 -2.90 -7.28
N GLY A 40 2.99 -2.03 -6.51
CA GLY A 40 4.09 -2.43 -5.62
C GLY A 40 3.65 -3.47 -4.59
N CYS A 41 2.49 -3.26 -3.97
CA CYS A 41 1.86 -4.23 -3.06
C CYS A 41 1.56 -5.58 -3.76
N PHE A 42 1.01 -5.54 -4.98
CA PHE A 42 0.76 -6.74 -5.78
C PHE A 42 2.05 -7.51 -6.09
N MET A 43 3.14 -6.82 -6.45
CA MET A 43 4.43 -7.46 -6.72
C MET A 43 5.03 -8.11 -5.46
N VAL A 44 4.86 -7.49 -4.28
CA VAL A 44 5.25 -8.11 -3.00
C VAL A 44 4.52 -9.43 -2.79
N GLU A 45 3.22 -9.48 -3.06
CA GLU A 45 2.43 -10.71 -2.97
C GLU A 45 2.91 -11.77 -3.95
N MET A 46 3.12 -11.41 -5.21
CA MET A 46 3.61 -12.33 -6.24
C MET A 46 4.98 -12.92 -5.90
N CYS A 47 5.88 -12.12 -5.31
CA CYS A 47 7.22 -12.59 -4.94
C CYS A 47 7.25 -13.41 -3.65
N THR A 48 6.31 -13.21 -2.74
CA THR A 48 6.34 -13.83 -1.39
C THR A 48 5.26 -14.88 -1.18
N GLY A 49 4.23 -14.92 -2.03
CA GLY A 49 3.02 -15.73 -1.85
C GLY A 49 2.12 -15.27 -0.70
N ALA A 50 2.41 -14.12 -0.08
CA ALA A 50 1.69 -13.61 1.08
C ALA A 50 1.12 -12.21 0.80
N ILE A 51 -0.16 -12.02 1.13
CA ILE A 51 -0.83 -10.72 0.99
C ILE A 51 -0.06 -9.64 1.80
N PRO A 52 0.10 -8.41 1.28
CA PRO A 52 0.72 -7.33 2.02
C PRO A 52 0.00 -7.10 3.35
N TRP A 53 0.76 -6.88 4.43
CA TRP A 53 0.18 -6.69 5.76
C TRP A 53 -0.62 -7.88 6.28
N ALA A 54 -0.33 -9.10 5.83
CA ALA A 54 -0.98 -10.32 6.31
C ALA A 54 -1.02 -10.37 7.85
N GLY A 55 -2.19 -10.72 8.39
CA GLY A 55 -2.42 -10.83 9.84
C GLY A 55 -2.69 -9.52 10.57
N LEU A 56 -2.61 -8.35 9.90
CA LEU A 56 -2.98 -7.07 10.48
C LEU A 56 -4.45 -6.72 10.20
N THR A 57 -5.09 -6.07 11.16
CA THR A 57 -6.41 -5.46 11.01
C THR A 57 -6.33 -4.16 10.20
N VAL A 58 -7.46 -3.69 9.65
CA VAL A 58 -7.52 -2.45 8.87
C VAL A 58 -6.98 -1.23 9.65
N ASP A 59 -7.26 -1.13 10.95
CA ASP A 59 -6.75 -0.04 11.79
C ASP A 59 -5.24 -0.14 12.04
N GLU A 60 -4.70 -1.35 12.18
CA GLU A 60 -3.25 -1.57 12.27
C GLU A 60 -2.54 -1.24 10.97
N ILE A 61 -3.12 -1.60 9.82
CA ILE A 61 -2.62 -1.23 8.49
C ILE A 61 -2.61 0.30 8.34
N TYR A 62 -3.72 0.95 8.67
CA TYR A 62 -3.80 2.43 8.66
C TYR A 62 -2.72 3.06 9.53
N LYS A 63 -2.55 2.60 10.77
CA LYS A 63 -1.50 3.10 11.68
C LYS A 63 -0.10 2.85 11.11
N ALA A 64 0.15 1.69 10.52
CA ALA A 64 1.46 1.35 9.94
C ALA A 64 1.80 2.23 8.73
N ILE A 65 0.84 2.44 7.82
CA ILE A 65 1.04 3.22 6.59
C ILE A 65 1.04 4.72 6.92
N VAL A 66 -0.07 5.25 7.43
CA VAL A 66 -0.29 6.71 7.52
C VAL A 66 0.53 7.35 8.64
N LYS A 67 0.64 6.68 9.80
CA LYS A 67 1.40 7.21 10.95
C LYS A 67 2.83 6.70 10.96
N GLY A 68 3.02 5.41 10.69
CA GLY A 68 4.31 4.76 10.78
C GLY A 68 5.19 4.94 9.53
N ARG A 69 4.62 5.37 8.40
CA ARG A 69 5.29 5.43 7.08
C ARG A 69 6.06 4.14 6.76
N ARG A 70 5.44 2.99 7.06
CA ARG A 70 6.05 1.67 6.87
C ARG A 70 5.67 1.10 5.51
N GLN A 71 6.57 0.30 4.94
CA GLN A 71 6.26 -0.58 3.82
C GLN A 71 5.72 -1.93 4.32
N PRO A 72 5.04 -2.73 3.47
CA PRO A 72 4.55 -4.05 3.85
C PRO A 72 5.70 -4.91 4.42
N PRO A 73 5.54 -5.56 5.58
CA PRO A 73 6.58 -6.40 6.17
C PRO A 73 7.11 -7.48 5.22
N GLN A 74 6.21 -8.00 4.36
CA GLN A 74 6.51 -8.99 3.33
C GLN A 74 7.54 -8.50 2.31
N TYR A 75 7.67 -7.19 2.09
CA TYR A 75 8.69 -6.62 1.21
C TYR A 75 10.12 -6.99 1.65
N ALA A 76 10.37 -7.16 2.95
CA ALA A 76 11.67 -7.64 3.44
C ALA A 76 12.01 -9.04 2.92
N GLY A 77 10.98 -9.89 2.71
CA GLY A 77 11.14 -11.20 2.08
C GLY A 77 11.58 -11.10 0.62
N VAL A 78 11.13 -10.08 -0.12
CA VAL A 78 11.56 -9.83 -1.51
C VAL A 78 13.05 -9.49 -1.56
N VAL A 79 13.54 -8.68 -0.62
CA VAL A 79 14.97 -8.30 -0.53
C VAL A 79 15.86 -9.48 -0.11
N GLY A 80 15.35 -10.36 0.76
CA GLY A 80 16.11 -11.47 1.32
C GLY A 80 16.08 -12.79 0.52
N ALA A 81 15.15 -12.95 -0.43
CA ALA A 81 14.88 -14.24 -1.09
C ALA A 81 15.72 -14.54 -2.35
N GLY A 82 16.80 -13.80 -2.60
CA GLY A 82 17.61 -13.99 -3.82
C GLY A 82 16.95 -13.45 -5.09
N MET A 83 15.99 -12.53 -4.96
CA MET A 83 15.38 -11.85 -6.11
C MET A 83 16.38 -10.90 -6.78
N PRO A 84 16.30 -10.72 -8.12
CA PRO A 84 17.15 -9.77 -8.84
C PRO A 84 17.10 -8.37 -8.21
N ARG A 85 18.24 -7.68 -8.18
CA ARG A 85 18.38 -6.37 -7.52
C ARG A 85 17.42 -5.35 -8.08
N GLU A 86 17.31 -5.37 -9.39
CA GLU A 86 16.50 -4.48 -10.20
C GLU A 86 15.02 -4.64 -9.86
N LEU A 87 14.59 -5.88 -9.55
CA LEU A 87 13.21 -6.19 -9.21
C LEU A 87 12.82 -5.62 -7.86
N TRP A 88 13.56 -5.94 -6.78
CA TRP A 88 13.19 -5.42 -5.46
C TRP A 88 13.39 -3.91 -5.37
N LYS A 89 14.38 -3.34 -6.08
CA LYS A 89 14.53 -1.88 -6.20
C LYS A 89 13.30 -1.23 -6.83
N MET A 90 12.81 -1.75 -7.97
CA MET A 90 11.62 -1.23 -8.64
C MET A 90 10.39 -1.31 -7.73
N ILE A 91 10.20 -2.43 -7.02
CA ILE A 91 9.11 -2.57 -6.06
C ILE A 91 9.23 -1.54 -4.93
N GLY A 92 10.45 -1.29 -4.45
CA GLY A 92 10.73 -0.25 -3.46
C GLY A 92 10.43 1.17 -3.95
N GLU A 93 10.64 1.45 -5.24
CA GLU A 93 10.27 2.72 -5.88
C GLU A 93 8.75 2.89 -5.97
N CYS A 94 8.00 1.81 -6.23
CA CYS A 94 6.54 1.85 -6.19
C CYS A 94 5.97 2.14 -4.79
N LEU A 95 6.66 1.69 -3.73
CA LEU A 95 6.24 1.79 -2.34
C LEU A 95 6.80 3.02 -1.61
N GLN A 96 7.07 4.11 -2.35
CA GLN A 96 7.52 5.38 -1.77
C GLN A 96 6.33 6.23 -1.32
N PHE A 97 6.52 6.99 -0.25
CA PHE A 97 5.48 7.85 0.33
C PHE A 97 5.46 9.27 -0.24
N LYS A 98 6.36 9.56 -1.16
CA LYS A 98 6.43 10.76 -2.01
C LYS A 98 7.14 10.34 -3.31
N PRO A 99 6.66 10.77 -4.48
CA PRO A 99 7.40 10.61 -5.72
C PRO A 99 8.71 11.40 -5.71
#